data_AF-A0A938LK69-F1
#
_entry.id   AF-A0A938LK69-F1
#
_cell.length_a   1.000
_cell.length_b   1.000
_cell.length_c   1.000
_cell.angle_alpha   90.00
_cell.angle_beta   90.00
_cell.angle_gamma   90.00
#
_symmetry.space_group_name_H-M   'P 1'
#
loop_
_entity.id
_entity.type
_entity.pdbx_description
1 polymer ?
#
loop_
_entity_poly.entity_id
_entity_poly.type
_entity_poly.pdbx_seq_one_letter_code
_entity_poly.pdbx_strand_id
1 'polypeptide(L)'
;TNDNDKAHHHWGQSESGMADVLERLTLPGQVVLDPFMGAGTTGVVAVGMSRRFIGLDVDPECVAKAEERIRAALSEASTDSAEGPR
;
A
#
# COMPACT_ATOMS: atom_id res chain seq x y z
N THR A 1 -5.15 1.57 -25.12
CA THR A 1 -4.23 2.68 -25.34
C THR A 1 -3.33 2.76 -24.13
N ASN A 2 -2.04 2.91 -24.39
CA ASN A 2 -0.92 2.77 -23.48
C ASN A 2 -0.97 3.78 -22.32
N ASP A 3 -0.90 3.33 -21.06
CA ASP A 3 -0.52 4.17 -19.91
C ASP A 3 0.44 3.39 -19.00
N ASN A 4 1.61 3.14 -19.57
CA ASN A 4 2.79 2.73 -18.84
C ASN A 4 3.47 4.02 -18.35
N ASP A 5 2.90 4.64 -17.32
CA ASP A 5 3.43 5.89 -16.79
C ASP A 5 4.60 5.59 -15.86
N LYS A 6 5.80 5.59 -16.44
CA LYS A 6 7.09 5.56 -15.74
C LYS A 6 7.45 6.95 -15.22
N ALA A 7 6.54 7.59 -14.52
CA ALA A 7 6.87 8.75 -13.72
C ALA A 7 6.97 8.30 -12.26
N HIS A 8 8.07 8.68 -11.58
CA HIS A 8 8.35 8.49 -10.15
C HIS A 8 9.25 7.27 -9.80
N HIS A 9 10.57 7.53 -9.84
CA HIS A 9 11.67 6.81 -9.17
C HIS A 9 11.92 5.33 -9.58
N HIS A 10 12.93 5.14 -10.44
CA HIS A 10 13.38 3.84 -11.02
C HIS A 10 13.82 2.75 -10.02
N TRP A 11 13.97 3.08 -8.73
CA TRP A 11 14.37 2.16 -7.64
C TRP A 11 13.26 1.95 -6.59
N GLY A 12 12.12 2.65 -6.72
CA GLY A 12 10.98 2.46 -5.84
C GLY A 12 10.19 1.22 -6.26
N GLN A 13 9.68 0.47 -5.28
CA GLN A 13 8.78 -0.64 -5.52
C GLN A 13 7.51 -0.15 -6.23
N SER A 14 7.09 -0.84 -7.30
CA SER A 14 5.84 -0.54 -7.99
C SER A 14 4.64 -0.99 -7.16
N GLU A 15 3.63 -0.12 -7.07
CA GLU A 15 2.36 -0.44 -6.40
C GLU A 15 1.62 -1.60 -7.10
N SER A 16 1.60 -1.63 -8.44
CA SER A 16 0.95 -2.72 -9.20
C SER A 16 1.64 -4.07 -9.00
N GLY A 17 2.98 -4.08 -9.00
CA GLY A 17 3.74 -5.30 -8.78
C GLY A 17 3.56 -5.85 -7.36
N MET A 18 3.43 -4.98 -6.36
CA MET A 18 3.11 -5.41 -5.01
C MET A 18 1.67 -5.90 -4.89
N ALA A 19 0.71 -5.26 -5.57
CA ALA A 19 -0.69 -5.70 -5.56
C ALA A 19 -0.82 -7.14 -6.06
N ASP A 20 -0.15 -7.47 -7.17
CA ASP A 20 -0.13 -8.83 -7.72
C ASP A 20 0.40 -9.88 -6.71
N VAL A 21 1.44 -9.52 -5.95
CA VAL A 21 2.02 -10.39 -4.95
C VAL A 21 1.08 -10.56 -3.75
N LEU A 22 0.49 -9.47 -3.24
CA LEU A 22 -0.46 -9.54 -2.11
C LEU A 22 -1.73 -10.30 -2.48
N GLU A 23 -2.21 -10.17 -3.71
CA GLU A 23 -3.38 -10.91 -4.21
C GLU A 23 -3.11 -12.42 -4.24
N ARG A 24 -1.90 -12.83 -4.61
CA ARG A 24 -1.53 -14.25 -4.72
C ARG A 24 -1.17 -14.90 -3.39
N LEU A 25 -0.70 -14.13 -2.42
CA LEU A 25 -0.09 -14.65 -1.19
C LEU A 25 -0.91 -14.37 0.07
N THR A 26 -1.94 -13.52 -0.01
CA THR A 26 -2.72 -13.11 1.18
C THR A 26 -4.21 -13.01 0.88
N LEU A 27 -5.02 -13.10 1.93
CA LEU A 27 -6.46 -12.86 1.90
C LEU A 27 -6.81 -11.56 2.62
N PRO A 28 -7.94 -10.90 2.29
CA PRO A 28 -8.46 -9.78 3.07
C PRO A 28 -8.51 -10.08 4.57
N GLY A 29 -8.17 -9.09 5.40
CA GLY A 29 -8.09 -9.20 6.86
C GLY A 29 -6.78 -9.78 7.42
N GLN A 30 -5.96 -10.44 6.60
CA GLN A 30 -4.64 -10.93 7.00
C GLN A 30 -3.64 -9.79 7.23
N VAL A 31 -2.55 -10.08 7.93
CA VAL A 31 -1.49 -9.12 8.25
C VAL A 31 -0.34 -9.27 7.26
N VAL A 32 0.08 -8.16 6.68
CA VAL A 32 1.31 -8.02 5.90
C VAL A 32 2.37 -7.35 6.78
N LEU A 33 3.54 -7.96 6.89
CA LEU A 33 4.70 -7.43 7.61
C LEU A 33 5.80 -7.06 6.62
N ASP A 34 6.30 -5.84 6.71
CA ASP A 34 7.45 -5.36 5.94
C ASP A 34 8.50 -4.74 6.89
N PRO A 35 9.62 -5.44 7.17
CA PRO A 35 10.65 -4.94 8.08
C PRO A 35 11.59 -3.90 7.47
N PHE A 36 11.45 -3.59 6.17
CA PHE A 36 12.27 -2.60 5.45
C PHE A 36 11.37 -1.73 4.56
N MET A 37 10.30 -1.19 5.15
CA MET A 37 9.18 -0.64 4.39
C MET A 37 9.52 0.61 3.56
N GLY A 38 10.64 1.29 3.87
CA GLY A 38 11.02 2.54 3.23
C GLY A 38 9.87 3.55 3.26
N ALA A 39 9.48 4.05 2.09
CA ALA A 39 8.38 5.01 1.95
C ALA A 39 6.97 4.37 2.03
N GLY A 40 6.83 3.09 2.38
CA GLY A 40 5.56 2.47 2.73
C GLY A 40 4.69 1.95 1.58
N THR A 41 5.25 1.70 0.39
CA THR A 41 4.48 1.19 -0.77
C THR A 41 3.73 -0.10 -0.45
N THR A 42 4.38 -1.06 0.21
CA THR A 42 3.73 -2.31 0.67
C THR A 42 2.51 -2.03 1.55
N GLY A 43 2.64 -1.06 2.46
CA GLY A 43 1.57 -0.68 3.37
C GLY A 43 0.37 -0.05 2.69
N VAL A 44 0.61 0.89 1.76
CA VAL A 44 -0.43 1.55 0.96
C VAL A 44 -1.26 0.51 0.21
N VAL A 45 -0.58 -0.40 -0.48
CA VAL A 45 -1.26 -1.45 -1.25
C VAL A 45 -2.00 -2.42 -0.32
N ALA A 46 -1.37 -2.84 0.79
CA ALA A 46 -2.00 -3.75 1.75
C ALA A 46 -3.31 -3.18 2.31
N VAL A 47 -3.31 -1.92 2.79
CA VAL A 47 -4.52 -1.33 3.37
C VAL A 47 -5.60 -1.08 2.33
N GLY A 48 -5.25 -0.60 1.12
CA GLY A 48 -6.20 -0.41 0.03
C GLY A 48 -6.86 -1.72 -0.39
N MET A 49 -6.13 -2.83 -0.28
CA MET A 49 -6.62 -4.17 -0.55
C MET A 49 -7.35 -4.81 0.66
N SER A 50 -7.71 -4.05 1.70
CA SER A 50 -8.38 -4.58 2.91
C SER A 50 -7.55 -5.59 3.70
N ARG A 51 -6.22 -5.48 3.67
CA ARG A 51 -5.30 -6.21 4.56
C ARG A 51 -4.84 -5.27 5.69
N ARG A 52 -4.38 -5.85 6.80
CA ARG A 52 -3.72 -5.11 7.89
C ARG A 52 -2.23 -5.03 7.59
N PHE A 53 -1.55 -3.98 8.06
CA PHE A 53 -0.13 -3.77 7.77
C PHE A 53 0.66 -3.45 9.04
N ILE A 54 1.87 -4.03 9.13
CA ILE A 54 2.90 -3.69 10.11
C ILE A 54 4.17 -3.39 9.34
N GLY A 55 4.70 -2.19 9.47
CA GLY A 55 5.92 -1.75 8.79
C GLY A 55 6.98 -1.30 9.77
N LEU A 56 8.24 -1.59 9.48
CA LEU A 56 9.39 -1.07 10.21
C LEU A 56 10.38 -0.46 9.24
N ASP A 57 10.98 0.64 9.66
CA ASP A 57 12.18 1.21 9.03
C ASP A 57 13.06 1.81 10.13
N VAL A 58 14.37 1.85 9.88
CA VAL A 58 15.34 2.46 10.81
C VAL A 58 15.41 3.96 10.63
N ASP A 59 15.04 4.46 9.45
CA ASP A 59 15.02 5.89 9.14
C ASP A 59 13.68 6.51 9.59
N PRO A 60 13.68 7.41 10.60
CA PRO A 60 12.45 8.05 11.06
C PRO A 60 11.76 8.90 9.99
N GLU A 61 12.49 9.43 9.00
CA GLU A 61 11.88 10.17 7.89
C GLU A 61 11.08 9.24 6.97
N CYS A 62 11.61 8.04 6.70
CA CYS A 62 10.88 6.99 5.99
C CYS A 62 9.62 6.58 6.75
N VAL A 63 9.72 6.38 8.07
CA VAL A 63 8.56 6.06 8.91
C VAL A 63 7.48 7.13 8.83
N ALA A 64 7.83 8.40 9.01
CA ALA A 64 6.87 9.50 8.94
C ALA A 64 6.17 9.58 7.58
N LYS A 65 6.93 9.42 6.48
CA LYS A 65 6.39 9.41 5.12
C LYS A 65 5.49 8.21 4.85
N ALA A 66 5.86 7.02 5.33
CA ALA A 66 5.05 5.82 5.20
C ALA A 66 3.72 5.97 5.96
N GLU A 67 3.76 6.48 7.20
CA GLU A 67 2.56 6.73 8.01
C GLU A 67 1.57 7.68 7.33
N GLU A 68 2.06 8.79 6.77
CA GLU A 68 1.24 9.74 6.02
C GLU A 68 0.53 9.07 4.84
N ARG A 69 1.29 8.36 4.01
CA ARG A 69 0.75 7.67 2.82
C ARG A 69 -0.26 6.58 3.17
N ILE A 70 0.04 5.76 4.17
CA ILE A 70 -0.84 4.68 4.62
C ILE A 70 -2.14 5.24 5.22
N ARG A 71 -2.06 6.34 5.98
CA ARG A 71 -3.24 7.01 6.55
C ARG A 71 -4.13 7.61 5.47
N ALA A 72 -3.54 8.22 4.44
CA ALA A 72 -4.29 8.70 3.28
C ALA A 72 -5.05 7.54 2.60
N ALA A 73 -4.36 6.43 2.32
CA ALA A 73 -4.98 5.24 1.71
C ALA A 73 -6.10 4.62 2.55
N LEU A 74 -5.96 4.58 3.88
CA LEU A 74 -7.03 4.12 4.79
C LEU A 74 -8.28 5.01 4.73
N SER A 75 -8.09 6.32 4.56
CA SER A 75 -9.18 7.29 4.47
C SER A 75 -9.95 7.12 3.16
N GLU A 76 -9.23 6.87 2.07
CA GLU A 76 -9.82 6.59 0.75
C GLU A 76 -10.59 5.25 0.75
N ALA A 77 -10.00 4.18 1.29
CA ALA A 77 -10.65 2.85 1.37
C ALA A 77 -11.94 2.85 2.20
N SER A 78 -12.02 3.71 3.23
CA SER A 78 -13.22 3.83 4.08
C SER A 78 -14.38 4.54 3.37
N THR A 79 -14.10 5.33 2.33
CA THR A 79 -15.11 6.10 1.58
C THR A 79 -15.82 5.22 0.54
N ASP A 80 -15.13 4.23 -0.02
CA ASP A 80 -15.64 3.37 -1.10
C ASP A 80 -16.65 2.30 -0.61
N SER A 81 -16.66 1.99 0.69
CA SER A 81 -17.65 1.06 1.30
C SER A 81 -19.05 1.67 1.47
N ALA A 82 -19.24 2.96 1.19
CA ALA A 82 -20.53 3.65 1.36
C ALA A 82 -21.45 3.60 0.12
N GLU A 83 -20.98 3.09 -1.02
CA GLU A 83 -21.81 2.90 -2.23
C GLU A 83 -22.18 1.42 -2.41
N GLY A 84 -23.20 0.98 -1.66
CA GLY A 84 -23.82 -0.34 -1.85
C GLY A 84 -24.49 -0.48 -3.22
N PRO A 85 -24.65 -1.71 -3.74
CA PRO A 85 -25.12 -1.94 -5.11
C PRO A 85 -26.56 -1.42 -5.31
N ARG A 86 -26.76 -0.65 -6.39
CA ARG A 86 -28.10 -0.28 -6.90
C ARG A 86 -28.74 -1.44 -7.64
#